data_AF-A0A967H7S6-F1
#
_entry.id   AF-A0A967H7S6-F1
#
_cell.length_a   1.000
_cell.length_b   1.000
_cell.length_c   1.000
_cell.angle_alpha   90.00
_cell.angle_beta   90.00
_cell.angle_gamma   90.00
#
_symmetry.space_group_name_H-M   'P 1'
#
loop_
_entity.id
_entity.type
_entity.pdbx_description
1 polymer ?
#
loop_
_entity_poly.entity_id
_entity_poly.type
_entity_poly.pdbx_seq_one_letter_code
_entity_poly.pdbx_strand_id
1 'polypeptide(L)' 'NSTKPVAHLVYSDGLASISVFIEREDDAEENLFGGSQMGAVNAYGKSLTDFHITAVGEVPHAAVKLVSESVIYKGDK' A
#
# COMPACT_ATOMS: atom_id res chain seq x y z
N ASN A 1 10.65 7.96 -15.07
CA ASN A 1 10.83 6.49 -15.25
C ASN A 1 11.78 6.02 -14.16
N SER A 2 11.27 5.76 -12.94
CA SER A 2 12.14 5.30 -11.84
C SER A 2 12.39 3.81 -12.03
N THR A 3 13.65 3.43 -12.28
CA THR A 3 14.11 2.05 -12.52
C THR A 3 14.22 1.21 -11.24
N LYS A 4 13.56 1.65 -10.15
CA LYS A 4 13.67 1.00 -8.85
C LYS A 4 12.61 -0.10 -8.69
N PRO A 5 12.96 -1.23 -8.07
CA PRO A 5 12.04 -2.34 -7.88
C PRO A 5 10.94 -1.97 -6.88
N VAL A 6 9.69 -2.25 -7.25
CA VAL A 6 8.50 -2.13 -6.38
C VAL A 6 8.03 -3.54 -6.06
N ALA A 7 7.83 -3.84 -4.77
CA ALA A 7 7.17 -5.09 -4.40
C ALA A 7 5.64 -4.91 -4.50
N HIS A 8 4.98 -5.85 -5.17
CA HIS A 8 3.53 -5.86 -5.33
C HIS A 8 2.98 -7.20 -4.83
N LEU A 9 2.15 -7.13 -3.79
CA LEU A 9 1.48 -8.27 -3.16
C LEU A 9 -0.01 -8.17 -3.45
N VAL A 10 -0.65 -9.29 -3.80
CA VAL A 10 -2.09 -9.35 -4.05
C VAL A 10 -2.71 -10.37 -3.11
N TYR A 11 -3.72 -9.94 -2.37
CA TYR A 11 -4.51 -10.77 -1.48
C TYR A 11 -5.95 -10.84 -1.98
N SER A 12 -6.59 -11.99 -1.88
CA SER A 12 -8.01 -12.16 -2.22
C SER A 12 -8.65 -13.22 -1.34
N ASP A 13 -9.95 -13.07 -1.10
CA ASP A 13 -10.81 -14.03 -0.42
C ASP A 13 -11.78 -14.76 -1.39
N GLY A 14 -11.64 -14.54 -2.70
CA GLY A 14 -12.51 -15.09 -3.74
C GLY A 14 -13.70 -14.21 -4.13
N LEU A 15 -13.94 -13.10 -3.40
CA LEU A 15 -14.95 -12.09 -3.74
C LEU A 15 -14.32 -10.71 -3.94
N ALA A 16 -13.40 -10.33 -3.06
CA ALA A 16 -12.68 -9.07 -3.10
C ALA A 16 -11.16 -9.30 -3.21
N SER A 17 -10.44 -8.23 -3.55
CA SER A 17 -8.99 -8.23 -3.61
C SER A 17 -8.39 -6.94 -3.07
N ILE A 18 -7.21 -7.06 -2.45
CA ILE A 18 -6.39 -5.94 -2.01
C ILE A 18 -4.99 -6.10 -2.60
N SER A 19 -4.52 -5.08 -3.30
CA SER A 19 -3.13 -4.92 -3.75
C SER A 19 -2.36 -4.09 -2.74
N VAL A 20 -1.14 -4.49 -2.43
CA VAL A 20 -0.19 -3.76 -1.58
C VAL A 20 1.08 -3.49 -2.37
N PHE A 21 1.42 -2.22 -2.52
CA PHE A 21 2.65 -1.74 -3.14
C PHE A 21 3.63 -1.28 -2.07
N ILE A 22 4.90 -1.65 -2.22
CA ILE A 22 5.99 -1.26 -1.34
C ILE A 22 7.10 -0.68 -2.23
N GLU A 23 7.33 0.62 -2.10
CA GLU A 23 8.31 1.38 -2.88
C GLU A 23 9.26 2.15 -1.95
N ARG A 24 10.42 2.58 -2.43
CA ARG A 24 11.33 3.39 -1.60
C ARG A 24 10.82 4.83 -1.53
N GLU A 25 10.96 5.46 -0.36
CA GLU A 25 10.42 6.81 -0.12
C GLU A 25 11.10 7.88 -0.98
N ASP A 26 12.33 7.67 -1.47
CA ASP A 26 12.98 8.57 -2.43
C ASP A 26 12.42 8.51 -3.87
N ASP A 27 11.31 7.80 -4.11
CA ASP A 27 10.50 7.91 -5.34
C ASP A 27 9.28 8.89 -5.19
N ALA A 28 9.22 9.63 -4.08
CA ALA A 28 8.08 10.43 -3.61
C ALA A 28 7.88 11.81 -4.24
N GLU A 29 7.65 11.92 -5.55
CA GLU A 29 7.05 13.16 -6.06
C GLU A 29 5.54 13.24 -5.74
N GLU A 30 4.82 12.11 -5.57
CA GLU A 30 3.38 12.08 -5.25
C GLU A 30 2.94 10.88 -4.40
N ASN A 31 3.57 10.66 -3.24
CA ASN A 31 3.16 9.58 -2.33
C ASN A 31 1.78 9.86 -1.68
N LEU A 32 0.92 8.83 -1.63
CA LEU A 32 -0.38 8.92 -0.97
C LEU A 32 -0.20 8.83 0.56
N PHE A 33 -0.63 9.83 1.31
CA PHE A 33 -0.63 9.76 2.77
C PHE A 33 -2.07 9.73 3.31
N GLY A 34 -2.38 8.69 4.08
CA GLY A 34 -3.73 8.49 4.59
C GLY A 34 -4.67 7.92 3.54
N GLY A 35 -5.95 8.23 3.65
CA GLY A 35 -7.00 7.62 2.83
C GLY A 35 -7.30 8.35 1.52
N SER A 36 -7.55 7.58 0.46
CA SER A 36 -8.13 8.06 -0.80
C SER A 36 -9.20 7.09 -1.30
N GLN A 37 -10.12 7.58 -2.13
CA GLN A 37 -11.19 6.79 -2.71
C GLN A 37 -11.47 7.22 -4.15
N MET A 38 -11.67 6.24 -5.02
CA MET A 38 -12.12 6.44 -6.40
C MET A 38 -13.24 5.44 -6.71
N GLY A 39 -14.49 5.90 -6.70
CA GLY A 39 -15.66 5.03 -6.84
C GLY A 39 -15.75 4.02 -5.69
N ALA A 40 -15.83 2.72 -6.02
CA ALA A 40 -15.84 1.63 -5.04
C ALA A 40 -14.44 1.25 -4.53
N VAL A 41 -13.38 1.76 -5.16
CA VAL A 41 -12.00 1.46 -4.81
C VAL A 41 -11.55 2.39 -3.69
N ASN A 42 -11.06 1.82 -2.60
CA ASN A 42 -10.40 2.55 -1.51
C ASN A 42 -8.89 2.32 -1.57
N ALA A 43 -8.13 3.35 -1.21
CA ALA A 43 -6.69 3.29 -1.05
C ALA A 43 -6.26 3.87 0.31
N TYR A 44 -5.17 3.36 0.86
CA TYR A 44 -4.52 3.90 2.04
C TYR A 44 -3.01 3.82 1.90
N GLY A 45 -2.35 4.97 2.05
CA GLY A 45 -0.90 5.05 2.00
C GLY A 45 -0.28 5.47 3.33
N LYS A 46 0.88 4.89 3.65
CA LYS A 46 1.67 5.24 4.85
C LYS A 46 3.17 5.11 4.55
N SER A 47 4.01 5.86 5.27
CA SER A 47 5.45 5.61 5.29
C SER A 47 5.84 4.63 6.41
N LEU A 48 6.87 3.84 6.15
CA LEU A 48 7.45 2.85 7.05
C LEU A 48 8.97 2.78 6.83
N THR A 49 9.74 3.42 7.71
CA THR A 49 11.21 3.56 7.57
C THR A 49 11.54 4.24 6.23
N ASP A 50 12.27 3.59 5.32
CA ASP A 50 12.65 4.14 4.00
C ASP A 50 11.70 3.69 2.88
N PHE A 51 10.52 3.19 3.24
CA PHE A 51 9.53 2.66 2.30
C PHE A 51 8.19 3.36 2.41
N HIS A 52 7.53 3.52 1.27
CA HIS A 52 6.15 3.91 1.17
C HIS A 52 5.27 2.69 0.87
N ILE A 53 4.18 2.55 1.61
CA ILE A 53 3.25 1.42 1.53
C ILE A 53 1.90 1.92 1.06
N THR A 54 1.42 1.42 -0.07
CA THR A 54 0.09 1.75 -0.60
C THR A 54 -0.76 0.49 -0.68
N ALA A 55 -1.86 0.43 0.08
CA ALA A 55 -2.87 -0.61 -0.03
C ALA A 55 -4.08 -0.11 -0.82
N VAL A 56 -4.58 -0.86 -1.79
CA VAL A 56 -5.72 -0.47 -2.64
C VAL A 56 -6.62 -1.67 -2.94
N GLY A 57 -7.93 -1.46 -2.97
CA GLY A 57 -8.89 -2.51 -3.34
C GLY A 57 -10.35 -2.07 -3.26
N GLU A 58 -11.23 -2.89 -3.86
CA GLU A 58 -12.70 -2.76 -3.76
C GLU A 58 -13.20 -3.33 -2.43
N VAL A 59 -12.76 -2.72 -1.34
CA VAL A 59 -13.09 -3.11 0.04
C VAL A 59 -13.38 -1.85 0.86
N PRO A 60 -14.03 -1.94 2.04
CA PRO A 60 -14.18 -0.79 2.92
C PRO A 60 -12.84 -0.13 3.25
N HIS A 61 -12.85 1.19 3.40
CA HIS A 61 -11.66 1.97 3.76
C HIS A 61 -10.90 1.41 4.97
N ALA A 62 -11.63 0.94 5.99
CA ALA A 62 -11.03 0.34 7.18
C ALA A 62 -10.16 -0.90 6.85
N ALA A 63 -10.51 -1.67 5.82
CA ALA A 63 -9.76 -2.87 5.44
C ALA A 63 -8.40 -2.50 4.81
N VAL A 64 -8.36 -1.58 3.83
CA VAL A 64 -7.08 -1.13 3.25
C VAL A 64 -6.20 -0.44 4.29
N LYS A 65 -6.78 0.31 5.23
CA LYS A 65 -6.06 0.90 6.35
C LYS A 65 -5.43 -0.18 7.24
N LEU A 66 -6.21 -1.17 7.69
CA LEU A 66 -5.72 -2.25 8.53
C LEU A 66 -4.61 -3.07 7.86
N VAL A 67 -4.77 -3.38 6.57
CA VAL A 67 -3.74 -4.09 5.80
C VAL A 67 -2.46 -3.25 5.72
N SER A 68 -2.55 -1.97 5.35
CA SER A 68 -1.39 -1.07 5.30
C SER A 68 -0.71 -0.95 6.68
N GLU A 69 -1.48 -0.79 7.77
CA GLU A 69 -0.96 -0.71 9.14
C GLU A 69 -0.27 -2.00 9.60
N SER A 70 -0.73 -3.17 9.13
CA SER A 70 -0.14 -4.47 9.46
C SER A 70 1.22 -4.77 8.82
N VAL A 71 1.62 -4.00 7.81
CA VAL A 71 2.95 -4.15 7.20
C VAL A 71 4.03 -3.73 8.18
N ILE A 72 4.96 -4.66 8.44
CA ILE A 72 6.11 -4.48 9.31
C ILE A 72 7.42 -4.62 8.53
N TYR A 73 8.41 -3.79 8.86
CA TYR A 73 9.76 -3.95 8.35
C TYR A 73 10.48 -5.00 9.21
N LYS A 74 10.89 -6.10 8.57
CA LYS A 74 11.74 -7.11 9.20
C LYS A 74 13.17 -6.83 8.75
N GLY A 75 13.88 -5.99 9.50
CA GLY A 75 15.31 -5.78 9.30
C GLY A 75 16.08 -7.07 9.52
N ASP A 76 17.11 -7.31 8.70
CA ASP A 76 18.08 -8.35 8.98
C ASP A 76 18.85 -7.96 10.25
N LYS A 77 18.85 -8.83 11.25
CA LYS A 77 19.72 -8.70 12.42
C LYS A 77 21.16 -9.01 12.06
#